data_AF-A0A1S8NH78-F1
#
_entry.id   AF-A0A1S8NH78-F1
#
_cell.length_a   1.000
_cell.length_b   1.000
_cell.length_c   1.000
_cell.angle_alpha   90.00
_cell.angle_beta   90.00
_cell.angle_gamma   90.00
#
_symmetry.space_group_name_H-M   'P 1'
#
loop_
_entity.id
_entity.type
_entity.pdbx_description
1 polymer ?
#
loop_
_entity_poly.entity_id
_entity_poly.type
_entity_poly.pdbx_seq_one_letter_code
_entity_poly.pdbx_strand_id
1 'polypeptide(L)'
;MKKSIIAAGVGAFVVVTVMLCTNSNGKMYQKQKHFDTVNDVLTQMENNRIQVFDEYGNEKETDEIKECLSKRKRLTFSQLYFNKIKIEKVEELDDKQKELIVDDYNKAQQRLSLPYNKPTKIEPVRLEIKATPAEPHIDNNNKTNQYTLDLVMVDEGEGMVIDYCVEQLNEDDDDNEAARHVEG
;
A
#
# COMPACT_ATOMS: atom_id res chain seq x y z
N MET A 1 26.56 0.11 49.55
CA MET A 1 26.24 1.08 48.47
C MET A 1 26.72 0.63 47.08
N LYS A 2 26.60 -0.66 46.69
CA LYS A 2 27.03 -1.14 45.34
C LYS A 2 25.89 -1.66 44.45
N LYS A 3 24.66 -1.76 44.98
CA LYS A 3 23.50 -2.31 44.26
C LYS A 3 22.58 -1.24 43.64
N SER A 4 22.58 0.01 44.13
CA SER A 4 21.69 1.06 43.58
C SER A 4 22.23 1.72 42.30
N ILE A 5 23.56 1.74 42.11
CA ILE A 5 24.19 2.35 40.92
C ILE A 5 23.90 1.52 39.66
N ILE A 6 23.84 0.19 39.80
CA ILE A 6 23.54 -0.72 38.68
C ILE A 6 22.06 -0.56 38.25
N ALA A 7 21.14 -0.42 39.20
CA ALA A 7 19.71 -0.24 38.90
C ALA A 7 19.42 1.08 38.16
N ALA A 8 20.11 2.17 38.52
CA ALA A 8 19.99 3.45 37.83
C ALA A 8 20.57 3.41 36.41
N GLY A 9 21.69 2.70 36.22
CA GLY A 9 22.33 2.54 34.90
C GLY A 9 21.49 1.71 33.92
N VAL A 10 20.87 0.62 34.38
CA VAL A 10 19.98 -0.21 33.53
C VAL A 10 18.72 0.55 33.14
N GLY A 11 18.12 1.30 34.06
CA GLY A 11 16.94 2.13 33.77
C GLY A 11 17.23 3.22 32.73
N ALA A 12 18.35 3.94 32.88
CA ALA A 12 18.78 4.93 31.90
C ALA A 12 19.09 4.31 30.53
N PHE A 13 19.70 3.12 30.49
CA PHE A 13 20.01 2.43 29.24
C PHE A 13 18.73 2.01 28.50
N VAL A 14 17.72 1.49 29.19
CA VAL A 14 16.43 1.13 28.56
C VAL A 14 15.74 2.37 27.98
N VAL A 15 15.71 3.49 28.72
CA VAL A 15 15.09 4.74 28.25
C VAL A 15 15.83 5.32 27.04
N VAL A 16 17.17 5.32 27.08
CA VAL A 16 17.99 5.81 25.96
C VAL A 16 17.87 4.90 24.74
N THR A 17 17.76 3.57 24.93
CA THR A 17 17.57 2.62 23.82
C THR A 17 16.18 2.79 23.17
N VAL A 18 15.12 2.95 23.97
CA VAL A 18 13.77 3.26 23.45
C VAL A 18 13.76 4.60 22.72
N MET A 19 14.39 5.63 23.29
CA MET A 19 14.51 6.94 22.63
C MET A 19 15.30 6.88 21.33
N LEU A 20 16.42 6.14 21.27
CA LEU A 20 17.22 5.97 20.06
C LEU A 20 16.50 5.13 19.00
N CYS A 21 15.73 4.12 19.39
CA CYS A 21 14.83 3.39 18.48
C CYS A 21 13.70 4.28 17.92
N THR A 22 13.28 5.33 18.65
CA THR A 22 12.29 6.30 18.16
C THR A 22 12.91 7.52 17.44
N ASN A 23 14.23 7.71 17.51
CA ASN A 23 14.94 8.87 16.94
C ASN A 23 15.68 8.57 15.62
N SER A 24 15.38 7.45 14.95
CA SER A 24 15.77 7.33 13.54
C SER A 24 14.96 8.33 12.72
N ASN A 25 15.63 9.41 12.32
CA ASN A 25 15.21 10.47 11.39
C ASN A 25 14.05 10.07 10.46
N GLY A 26 12.93 10.78 10.64
CA GLY A 26 11.65 10.54 9.97
C GLY A 26 10.73 9.79 10.92
N LYS A 27 9.72 10.47 11.48
CA LYS A 27 8.67 9.76 12.24
C LYS A 27 8.02 8.75 11.31
N MET A 28 8.46 7.50 11.40
CA MET A 28 7.87 6.39 10.69
C MET A 28 6.38 6.38 11.05
N TYR A 29 5.52 6.31 10.04
CA TYR A 29 4.09 6.35 10.25
C TYR A 29 3.65 5.21 11.19
N GLN A 30 2.97 5.57 12.28
CA GLN A 30 2.39 4.64 13.23
C GLN A 30 0.89 4.50 12.94
N LYS A 31 0.45 3.27 12.65
CA LYS A 31 -0.94 2.91 12.41
C LYS A 31 -1.80 3.29 13.62
N GLN A 32 -2.95 3.91 13.38
CA GLN A 32 -3.90 4.31 14.42
C GLN A 32 -5.25 3.61 14.25
N LYS A 33 -5.54 3.06 13.07
CA LYS A 33 -6.79 2.36 12.78
C LYS A 33 -6.60 0.85 12.71
N HIS A 34 -7.52 0.13 13.32
CA HIS A 34 -7.66 -1.33 13.16
C HIS A 34 -8.72 -1.61 12.09
N PHE A 35 -8.44 -2.56 11.19
CA PHE A 35 -9.38 -3.02 10.18
C PHE A 35 -9.61 -4.52 10.38
N ASP A 36 -10.83 -4.92 10.68
CA ASP A 36 -11.16 -6.31 10.95
C ASP A 36 -11.31 -7.11 9.64
N THR A 37 -11.70 -6.44 8.55
CA THR A 37 -12.03 -7.09 7.28
C THR A 37 -11.38 -6.40 6.09
N VAL A 38 -11.30 -7.14 4.97
CA VAL A 38 -10.91 -6.59 3.66
C VAL A 38 -11.81 -5.43 3.26
N ASN A 39 -13.13 -5.54 3.50
CA ASN A 39 -14.08 -4.50 3.11
C ASN A 39 -13.84 -3.18 3.85
N ASP A 40 -13.36 -3.21 5.10
CA ASP A 40 -13.02 -1.99 5.83
C ASP A 40 -11.85 -1.26 5.15
N VAL A 41 -10.85 -2.01 4.71
CA VAL A 41 -9.69 -1.49 3.96
C VAL A 41 -10.15 -0.90 2.62
N LEU A 42 -10.96 -1.62 1.86
CA LEU A 42 -11.47 -1.16 0.56
C LEU A 42 -12.32 0.12 0.70
N THR A 43 -13.18 0.17 1.72
CA THR A 43 -14.00 1.34 2.04
C THR A 43 -13.14 2.55 2.41
N GLN A 44 -12.05 2.33 3.16
CA GLN A 44 -11.09 3.38 3.49
C GLN A 44 -10.36 3.89 2.23
N MET A 45 -10.01 3.02 1.29
CA MET A 45 -9.37 3.43 0.03
C MET A 45 -10.30 4.26 -0.87
N GLU A 46 -11.55 3.82 -1.05
CA GLU A 46 -12.50 4.49 -1.95
C GLU A 46 -12.94 5.88 -1.44
N ASN A 47 -13.07 6.04 -0.12
CA ASN A 47 -13.55 7.28 0.48
C ASN A 47 -12.48 8.37 0.64
N ASN A 48 -11.20 8.02 0.45
CA ASN A 48 -10.08 8.93 0.71
C ASN A 48 -9.24 9.16 -0.55
N ARG A 49 -8.47 10.24 -0.55
CA ARG A 49 -7.44 10.45 -1.56
C ARG A 49 -6.29 9.50 -1.27
N ILE A 50 -5.71 8.90 -2.31
CA ILE A 50 -4.58 8.00 -2.17
C ILE A 50 -3.28 8.79 -2.12
N GLN A 51 -3.04 9.62 -3.12
CA GLN A 51 -1.88 10.51 -3.18
C GLN A 51 -2.29 11.97 -3.27
N VAL A 52 -1.42 12.82 -2.72
CA VAL A 52 -1.51 14.29 -2.77
C VAL A 52 -0.13 14.87 -3.05
N PHE A 53 -0.10 16.09 -3.59
CA PHE A 53 1.14 16.85 -3.72
C PHE A 53 1.31 17.76 -2.50
N ASP A 54 2.53 17.85 -1.99
CA ASP A 54 2.88 18.82 -0.95
C ASP A 54 3.11 20.23 -1.52
N GLU A 55 3.42 21.19 -0.64
CA GLU A 55 3.67 22.59 -1.01
C GLU A 55 4.87 22.78 -1.95
N TYR A 56 5.74 21.77 -2.07
CA TYR A 56 6.91 21.76 -2.94
C TYR A 56 6.66 20.99 -4.25
N GLY A 57 5.44 20.47 -4.45
CA GLY A 57 5.08 19.66 -5.61
C GLY A 57 5.60 18.22 -5.55
N ASN A 58 6.02 17.73 -4.37
CA ASN A 58 6.36 16.32 -4.21
C ASN A 58 5.09 15.49 -3.98
N GLU A 59 4.99 14.39 -4.71
CA GLU A 59 3.95 13.39 -4.50
C GLU A 59 4.16 12.65 -3.18
N LYS A 60 3.09 12.50 -2.40
CA LYS A 60 3.10 11.72 -1.17
C LYS A 60 1.77 10.99 -0.98
N GLU A 61 1.86 9.80 -0.40
CA GLU A 61 0.70 9.08 0.11
C GLU A 61 0.06 9.84 1.28
N THR A 62 -1.27 9.85 1.30
CA THR A 62 -2.04 10.38 2.43
C THR A 62 -1.88 9.50 3.67
N ASP A 63 -2.08 10.09 4.84
CA ASP A 63 -2.04 9.34 6.09
C ASP A 63 -3.22 8.35 6.17
N GLU A 64 -4.34 8.65 5.52
CA GLU A 64 -5.49 7.75 5.39
C GLU A 64 -5.17 6.46 4.65
N ILE A 65 -4.30 6.50 3.64
CA ILE A 65 -3.85 5.29 2.93
C ILE A 65 -2.75 4.57 3.67
N LYS A 66 -1.85 5.29 4.36
CA LYS A 66 -0.83 4.63 5.19
C LYS A 66 -1.45 3.73 6.27
N GLU A 67 -2.64 4.04 6.77
CA GLU A 67 -3.41 3.12 7.65
C GLU A 67 -3.66 1.76 6.99
N CYS A 68 -3.94 1.74 5.69
CA CYS A 68 -4.25 0.54 4.92
C CYS A 68 -3.00 -0.28 4.57
N LEU A 69 -1.80 0.31 4.60
CA LEU A 69 -0.58 -0.35 4.15
C LEU A 69 0.06 -1.18 5.28
N SER A 70 0.73 -2.26 4.90
CA SER A 70 1.56 -3.05 5.80
C SER A 70 2.72 -2.23 6.38
N LYS A 71 3.28 -2.66 7.51
CA LYS A 71 4.46 -2.01 8.11
C LYS A 71 5.61 -1.88 7.11
N ARG A 72 5.79 -2.91 6.29
CA ARG A 72 6.82 -2.94 5.25
C ARG A 72 6.54 -1.93 4.13
N LYS A 73 5.32 -1.87 3.61
CA LYS A 73 4.99 -0.94 2.51
C LYS A 73 5.09 0.52 2.93
N ARG A 74 4.80 0.83 4.19
CA ARG A 74 5.05 2.17 4.76
C ARG A 74 6.52 2.58 4.78
N LEU A 75 7.45 1.63 4.73
CA LEU A 75 8.90 1.89 4.65
C LEU A 75 9.41 2.04 3.21
N THR A 76 8.72 1.44 2.24
CA THR A 76 9.25 1.26 0.87
C THR A 76 8.46 1.97 -0.22
N PHE A 77 7.36 2.66 0.11
CA PHE A 77 6.29 3.13 -0.79
C PHE A 77 5.31 2.03 -1.25
N SER A 78 4.04 2.42 -1.42
CA SER A 78 3.05 1.64 -2.18
C SER A 78 3.16 1.94 -3.66
N GLN A 79 2.81 0.96 -4.48
CA GLN A 79 2.80 1.10 -5.95
C GLN A 79 1.42 1.57 -6.43
N LEU A 80 0.71 2.35 -5.61
CA LEU A 80 -0.63 2.87 -5.91
C LEU A 80 -0.51 4.32 -6.40
N TYR A 81 -0.30 4.50 -7.71
CA TYR A 81 -0.04 5.82 -8.32
C TYR A 81 -1.32 6.53 -8.76
N PHE A 82 -2.25 6.70 -7.81
CA PHE A 82 -3.55 7.30 -8.05
C PHE A 82 -3.82 8.44 -7.06
N ASN A 83 -4.53 9.47 -7.51
CA ASN A 83 -5.09 10.48 -6.62
C ASN A 83 -6.33 9.95 -5.90
N LYS A 84 -7.23 9.29 -6.63
CA LYS A 84 -8.46 8.71 -6.08
C LYS A 84 -8.90 7.51 -6.91
N ILE A 85 -9.54 6.55 -6.26
CA ILE A 85 -10.17 5.41 -6.93
C ILE A 85 -11.68 5.38 -6.65
N LYS A 86 -12.40 4.70 -7.53
CA LYS A 86 -13.76 4.21 -7.32
C LYS A 86 -13.75 2.72 -7.61
N ILE A 87 -14.26 1.93 -6.69
CA ILE A 87 -14.33 0.47 -6.86
C ILE A 87 -15.61 0.16 -7.63
N GLU A 88 -15.48 -0.36 -8.84
CA GLU A 88 -16.63 -0.72 -9.66
C GLU A 88 -17.09 -2.14 -9.32
N LYS A 89 -16.13 -3.03 -9.05
CA LYS A 89 -16.40 -4.43 -8.72
C LYS A 89 -15.27 -5.03 -7.90
N VAL A 90 -15.64 -5.88 -6.96
CA VAL A 90 -14.74 -6.85 -6.30
C VAL A 90 -14.98 -8.18 -6.98
N GLU A 91 -13.96 -8.75 -7.63
CA GLU A 91 -14.10 -10.02 -8.35
C GLU A 91 -14.13 -11.21 -7.39
N GLU A 92 -15.00 -12.18 -7.69
CA GLU A 92 -14.97 -13.49 -7.06
C GLU A 92 -13.90 -14.35 -7.77
N LEU A 93 -12.78 -14.56 -7.07
CA LEU A 93 -11.64 -15.30 -7.61
C LEU A 93 -11.80 -16.81 -7.43
N ASP A 94 -11.52 -17.57 -8.47
CA ASP A 94 -11.33 -19.02 -8.37
C ASP A 94 -9.99 -19.38 -7.71
N ASP A 95 -9.82 -20.64 -7.32
CA ASP A 95 -8.63 -21.09 -6.60
C ASP A 95 -7.33 -20.91 -7.41
N LYS A 96 -7.40 -21.05 -8.74
CA LYS A 96 -6.24 -20.88 -9.62
C LYS A 96 -5.84 -19.41 -9.70
N GLN A 97 -6.80 -18.49 -9.81
CA GLN A 97 -6.54 -17.05 -9.82
C GLN A 97 -5.96 -16.60 -8.47
N LYS A 98 -6.50 -17.10 -7.35
CA LYS A 98 -5.94 -16.85 -6.01
C LYS A 98 -4.49 -17.31 -5.91
N GLU A 99 -4.21 -18.53 -6.38
CA GLU A 99 -2.85 -19.08 -6.37
C GLU A 99 -1.87 -18.24 -7.19
N LEU A 100 -2.28 -17.77 -8.38
CA LEU A 100 -1.45 -16.93 -9.23
C LEU A 100 -1.07 -15.59 -8.57
N ILE A 101 -2.04 -14.90 -7.95
CA ILE A 101 -1.78 -13.64 -7.25
C ILE A 101 -0.85 -13.87 -6.07
N VAL A 102 -1.09 -14.94 -5.30
CA VAL A 102 -0.25 -15.29 -4.13
C VAL A 102 1.16 -15.71 -4.53
N ASP A 103 1.33 -16.42 -5.65
CA ASP A 103 2.65 -16.80 -6.18
C ASP A 103 3.47 -15.57 -6.61
N ASP A 104 2.85 -14.63 -7.33
CA ASP A 104 3.53 -13.40 -7.73
C ASP A 104 3.92 -12.54 -6.52
N TYR A 105 3.02 -12.43 -5.54
CA TYR A 105 3.31 -11.85 -4.24
C TYR A 105 4.51 -12.52 -3.55
N ASN A 106 4.54 -13.85 -3.47
CA ASN A 106 5.64 -14.58 -2.83
C ASN A 106 6.98 -14.37 -3.56
N LYS A 107 6.96 -14.31 -4.90
CA LYS A 107 8.15 -13.97 -5.70
C LYS A 107 8.64 -12.55 -5.41
N ALA A 108 7.72 -11.59 -5.28
CA ALA A 108 8.07 -10.23 -4.90
C ALA A 108 8.66 -10.17 -3.48
N GLN A 109 8.12 -10.92 -2.52
CA GLN A 109 8.67 -11.04 -1.16
C GLN A 109 10.13 -11.55 -1.17
N GLN A 110 10.41 -12.60 -1.93
CA GLN A 110 11.75 -13.21 -1.99
C GLN A 110 12.83 -12.25 -2.51
N ARG A 111 12.47 -11.22 -3.27
CA ARG A 111 13.40 -10.21 -3.79
C ARG A 111 13.81 -9.17 -2.75
N LEU A 112 13.14 -9.11 -1.60
CA LEU A 112 13.37 -8.09 -0.59
C LEU A 112 14.34 -8.58 0.47
N SER A 113 15.30 -7.73 0.82
CA SER A 113 16.26 -7.98 1.90
C SER A 113 15.74 -7.58 3.29
N LEU A 114 14.41 -7.61 3.48
CA LEU A 114 13.76 -7.21 4.74
C LEU A 114 13.32 -8.44 5.54
N PRO A 115 13.32 -8.38 6.89
CA PRO A 115 12.76 -9.46 7.71
C PRO A 115 11.28 -9.63 7.39
N TYR A 116 10.93 -10.76 6.76
CA TYR A 116 9.53 -11.11 6.49
C TYR A 116 9.02 -12.00 7.62
N ASN A 117 8.15 -11.43 8.47
CA ASN A 117 7.31 -12.24 9.34
C ASN A 117 6.18 -12.78 8.48
N LYS A 118 6.08 -14.11 8.37
CA LYS A 118 4.99 -14.72 7.61
C LYS A 118 3.65 -14.32 8.24
N PRO A 119 2.75 -13.67 7.49
CA PRO A 119 1.47 -13.23 8.03
C PRO A 119 0.60 -14.44 8.38
N THR A 120 -0.26 -14.25 9.37
CA THR A 120 -1.18 -15.29 9.86
C THR A 120 -2.28 -15.60 8.85
N LYS A 121 -2.64 -14.60 8.04
CA LYS A 121 -3.68 -14.67 7.02
C LYS A 121 -3.20 -13.96 5.75
N ILE A 122 -3.50 -14.54 4.60
CA ILE A 122 -3.23 -13.98 3.27
C ILE A 122 -4.54 -14.08 2.47
N GLU A 123 -5.03 -12.96 1.98
CA GLU A 123 -6.24 -12.87 1.17
C GLU A 123 -5.94 -12.09 -0.12
N PRO A 124 -5.83 -12.78 -1.27
CA PRO A 124 -5.76 -12.12 -2.57
C PRO A 124 -7.13 -11.53 -2.93
N VAL A 125 -7.12 -10.31 -3.47
CA VAL A 125 -8.32 -9.56 -3.86
C VAL A 125 -8.06 -8.96 -5.24
N ARG A 126 -9.02 -9.08 -6.14
CA ARG A 126 -9.00 -8.39 -7.44
C ARG A 126 -10.13 -7.39 -7.52
N LEU A 127 -9.81 -6.20 -7.99
CA LEU A 127 -10.74 -5.09 -8.13
C LEU A 127 -10.76 -4.60 -9.58
N GLU A 128 -11.95 -4.34 -10.11
CA GLU A 128 -12.12 -3.46 -11.25
C GLU A 128 -12.35 -2.04 -10.69
N ILE A 129 -11.49 -1.09 -11.07
CA ILE A 129 -11.52 0.27 -10.54
C ILE A 129 -11.51 1.32 -11.64
N LYS A 130 -12.11 2.47 -11.34
CA LYS A 130 -11.82 3.74 -12.04
C LYS A 130 -10.89 4.56 -11.19
N ALA A 131 -9.75 4.94 -11.73
CA ALA A 131 -8.76 5.73 -11.01
C ALA A 131 -8.49 7.07 -11.69
N THR A 132 -8.38 8.11 -10.88
CA THR A 132 -7.90 9.42 -11.31
C THR A 132 -6.38 9.44 -11.15
N PRO A 133 -5.61 9.76 -12.20
CA PRO A 133 -4.15 9.80 -12.11
C PRO A 133 -3.67 10.87 -11.11
N ALA A 134 -2.49 10.66 -10.54
CA ALA A 134 -1.83 11.64 -9.70
C ALA A 134 -1.15 12.71 -10.57
N GLU A 135 -1.91 13.75 -10.97
CA GLU A 135 -1.37 14.86 -11.77
C GLU A 135 -1.15 16.12 -10.90
N PRO A 136 0.03 16.76 -10.97
CA PRO A 136 0.40 17.90 -10.11
C PRO A 136 -0.34 19.21 -10.44
N HIS A 137 -0.95 19.30 -11.62
CA HIS A 137 -1.43 20.58 -12.18
C HIS A 137 -2.85 20.55 -12.71
N ILE A 138 -3.57 19.45 -12.54
CA ILE A 138 -4.93 19.35 -13.04
C ILE A 138 -5.77 18.72 -11.95
N ASP A 139 -6.71 19.49 -11.39
CA ASP A 139 -7.90 18.94 -10.73
C ASP A 139 -8.75 18.28 -11.84
N ASN A 140 -8.21 17.19 -12.40
CA ASN A 140 -8.78 16.46 -13.51
C ASN A 140 -9.82 15.48 -12.93
N ASN A 141 -10.78 16.01 -12.17
CA ASN A 141 -11.88 15.23 -11.61
C ASN A 141 -12.72 14.49 -12.68
N ASN A 142 -12.44 14.75 -13.98
CA ASN A 142 -13.18 14.16 -15.09
C ASN A 142 -12.41 13.08 -15.87
N LYS A 143 -11.08 12.96 -15.74
CA LYS A 143 -10.32 11.95 -16.49
C LYS A 143 -9.99 10.77 -15.59
N THR A 144 -10.78 9.71 -15.72
CA THR A 144 -10.54 8.43 -15.05
C THR A 144 -10.16 7.39 -16.07
N ASN A 145 -9.15 6.58 -15.79
CA ASN A 145 -8.87 5.36 -16.55
C ASN A 145 -9.39 4.15 -15.77
N GLN A 146 -9.69 3.07 -16.49
CA GLN A 146 -10.08 1.80 -15.90
C GLN A 146 -8.85 0.94 -15.66
N TYR A 147 -8.80 0.30 -14.50
CA TYR A 147 -7.72 -0.60 -14.12
C TYR A 147 -8.28 -1.86 -13.50
N THR A 148 -7.55 -2.94 -13.70
CA THR A 148 -7.62 -4.11 -12.83
C THR A 148 -6.53 -3.98 -11.77
N LEU A 149 -6.90 -4.08 -10.50
CA LEU A 149 -6.00 -3.96 -9.36
C LEU A 149 -6.00 -5.25 -8.55
N ASP A 150 -4.86 -5.94 -8.56
CA ASP A 150 -4.62 -7.10 -7.72
C ASP A 150 -3.95 -6.67 -6.42
N LEU A 151 -4.57 -7.03 -5.30
CA LEU A 151 -4.09 -6.76 -3.95
C LEU A 151 -3.83 -8.05 -3.20
N VAL A 152 -2.83 -8.06 -2.32
CA VAL A 152 -2.73 -9.07 -1.26
C VAL A 152 -2.89 -8.40 0.08
N MET A 153 -3.99 -8.77 0.74
CA MET A 153 -4.33 -8.36 2.09
C MET A 153 -3.71 -9.37 3.07
N VAL A 154 -3.10 -8.87 4.13
CA VAL A 154 -2.48 -9.69 5.16
C VAL A 154 -2.91 -9.22 6.54
N ASP A 155 -2.97 -10.14 7.49
CA ASP A 155 -3.12 -9.80 8.91
C ASP A 155 -1.73 -9.80 9.58
N GLU A 156 -1.29 -8.62 10.02
CA GLU A 156 -0.03 -8.44 10.76
C GLU A 156 -0.21 -8.51 12.29
N GLY A 157 -1.40 -8.87 12.79
CA GLY A 157 -1.78 -8.85 14.20
C GLY A 157 -2.28 -7.49 14.70
N GLU A 158 -2.31 -6.49 13.81
CA GLU A 158 -2.87 -5.15 14.04
C GLU A 158 -4.06 -4.88 13.09
N GLY A 159 -4.62 -5.92 12.48
CA GLY A 159 -5.72 -5.88 11.53
C GLY A 159 -5.26 -6.08 10.09
N MET A 160 -6.22 -6.20 9.19
CA MET A 160 -6.01 -6.39 7.76
C MET A 160 -5.33 -5.17 7.13
N VAL A 161 -4.30 -5.41 6.32
CA VAL A 161 -3.53 -4.39 5.61
C VAL A 161 -3.10 -4.90 4.22
N ILE A 162 -2.87 -3.97 3.30
CA ILE A 162 -2.33 -4.21 1.96
C ILE A 162 -0.83 -4.35 2.08
N ASP A 163 -0.31 -5.54 1.77
CA ASP A 163 1.13 -5.74 1.64
C ASP A 163 1.59 -5.79 0.18
N TYR A 164 0.68 -5.90 -0.78
CA TYR A 164 1.02 -5.98 -2.19
C TYR A 164 -0.08 -5.41 -3.06
N CYS A 165 0.34 -4.77 -4.14
CA CYS A 165 -0.55 -4.17 -5.13
C CYS A 165 0.12 -4.23 -6.51
N VAL A 166 -0.64 -4.65 -7.52
CA VAL A 166 -0.26 -4.57 -8.94
C VAL A 166 -1.44 -4.03 -9.72
N GLU A 167 -1.19 -2.95 -10.45
CA GLU A 167 -2.14 -2.35 -11.36
C GLU A 167 -1.91 -2.86 -12.78
N GLN A 168 -3.01 -3.05 -13.51
CA GLN A 168 -3.04 -3.33 -14.93
C GLN A 168 -4.03 -2.36 -15.57
N LEU A 169 -3.56 -1.55 -16.51
CA LEU A 169 -4.43 -0.67 -17.29
C LEU A 169 -5.34 -1.53 -18.14
N ASN A 170 -6.65 -1.30 -18.03
CA ASN A 170 -7.61 -1.87 -18.97
C ASN A 170 -7.58 -0.94 -20.19
N GLU A 171 -6.83 -1.32 -21.23
CA GLU A 171 -6.92 -0.63 -22.51
C GLU A 171 -8.32 -0.91 -23.06
N ASP A 172 -9.13 0.15 -23.17
CA ASP A 172 -10.30 0.09 -24.04
C ASP A 172 -9.76 -0.17 -25.46
N ASP A 173 -10.19 -1.26 -26.07
CA ASP A 173 -9.75 -1.83 -27.35
C ASP A 173 -10.12 -0.95 -28.57
N ASP A 174 -9.99 0.38 -28.46
CA ASP A 174 -10.55 1.35 -29.42
C ASP A 174 -9.51 2.11 -30.26
N ASP A 175 -8.20 1.80 -30.16
CA ASP A 175 -7.15 2.48 -30.95
C ASP A 175 -6.20 1.54 -31.72
N ASN A 176 -6.64 0.32 -32.05
CA ASN A 176 -5.84 -0.63 -32.85
C ASN A 176 -6.16 -0.62 -34.37
N GLU A 177 -6.66 0.49 -34.92
CA GLU A 177 -6.90 0.62 -36.38
C GLU A 177 -6.23 1.83 -37.05
N ALA A 178 -5.70 2.82 -36.32
CA ALA A 178 -5.14 4.04 -36.94
C ALA A 178 -3.61 4.04 -37.17
N ALA A 179 -2.84 3.10 -36.57
CA ALA A 179 -1.37 3.14 -36.61
C ALA A 179 -0.69 2.14 -37.57
N ARG A 180 -1.45 1.32 -38.31
CA ARG A 180 -0.87 0.41 -39.34
C ARG A 180 -0.80 1.00 -40.75
N HIS A 181 -1.08 2.29 -40.90
CA HIS A 181 -0.91 3.02 -42.16
C HIS A 181 -0.07 4.29 -41.96
N VAL A 182 1.21 4.12 -41.66
CA VAL A 182 2.25 4.99 -42.24
C VAL A 182 3.42 4.08 -42.64
N GLU A 183 3.41 3.71 -43.92
CA GLU A 183 4.57 3.18 -44.64
C GLU A 183 5.70 4.21 -44.68
N GLY A 184 6.94 3.71 -44.81
CA GLY A 184 8.13 4.49 -45.15
C GLY A 184 9.42 3.76 -44.85
#